data_AF-A0AAU5TFW3-F1
#
_entry.id   AF-A0AAU5TFW3-F1
#
_cell.length_a   1.000
_cell.length_b   1.000
_cell.length_c   1.000
_cell.angle_alpha   90.00
_cell.angle_beta   90.00
_cell.angle_gamma   90.00
#
_symmetry.space_group_name_H-M   'P 1'
#
loop_
_entity.id
_entity.type
_entity.pdbx_description
1 polymer ?
#
loop_
_entity_poly.entity_id
_entity_poly.type
_entity_poly.pdbx_seq_one_letter_code
_entity_poly.pdbx_strand_id
1 'polypeptide(L)'
;MKRTDKPLRSPLVPEAVEAEIARHDWESIPCGCGRSAGHLQDVLWDAAEGHPAAFHALAGHVFTPARLQPPAPAACGVLMAVWAAGPPRETTREALLWTLLALLGTEDDGGSHEAGLYGQCAAFIRTALPTLRREAAYAPGSVTGAYAKGVVEILDLCA
;
A
#
# COMPACT_ATOMS: atom_id res chain seq x y z
N MET A 1 0.61 -0.44 31.17
CA MET A 1 -0.54 -1.35 30.96
C MET A 1 -0.29 -2.07 29.65
N LYS A 2 0.11 -3.36 29.68
CA LYS A 2 0.43 -4.12 28.47
C LYS A 2 -0.89 -4.37 27.71
N ARG A 3 -1.02 -3.87 26.47
CA ARG A 3 -2.07 -4.34 25.54
C ARG A 3 -1.86 -5.85 25.45
N THR A 4 -2.88 -6.63 25.79
CA THR A 4 -2.89 -8.07 25.56
C THR A 4 -2.82 -8.31 24.06
N ASP A 5 -1.70 -8.88 23.60
CA ASP A 5 -1.44 -9.38 22.25
C ASP A 5 -2.41 -10.53 21.91
N LYS A 6 -3.68 -10.20 21.70
CA LYS A 6 -4.56 -11.12 20.99
C LYS A 6 -4.27 -10.90 19.52
N PRO A 7 -3.74 -11.90 18.78
CA PRO A 7 -3.57 -11.74 17.34
C PRO A 7 -4.93 -11.39 16.76
N LEU A 8 -4.98 -10.30 15.98
CA LEU A 8 -6.13 -10.02 15.14
C LEU A 8 -6.29 -11.27 14.25
N ARG A 9 -7.43 -11.93 14.36
CA ARG A 9 -7.76 -13.08 13.53
C ARG A 9 -9.14 -12.83 12.97
N SER A 10 -9.18 -12.64 11.66
CA SER A 10 -10.39 -12.38 10.90
C SER A 10 -10.40 -13.35 9.75
N PRO A 11 -11.48 -14.13 9.53
CA PRO A 11 -11.57 -15.00 8.37
C PRO A 11 -11.60 -14.24 7.05
N LEU A 12 -11.70 -12.90 7.10
CA LEU A 12 -11.73 -12.01 5.94
C LEU A 12 -10.33 -11.51 5.56
N VAL A 13 -9.34 -11.58 6.45
CA VAL A 13 -7.96 -11.20 6.15
C VAL A 13 -7.21 -12.45 5.69
N PRO A 14 -6.66 -12.47 4.46
CA PRO A 14 -5.88 -13.60 3.99
C PRO A 14 -4.63 -13.82 4.85
N GLU A 15 -4.25 -15.07 5.12
CA GLU A 15 -3.08 -15.42 5.94
C GLU A 15 -1.78 -14.78 5.45
N ALA A 16 -1.61 -14.64 4.13
CA ALA A 16 -0.45 -13.99 3.53
C ALA A 16 -0.38 -12.49 3.88
N VAL A 17 -1.53 -11.83 4.04
CA VAL A 17 -1.60 -10.42 4.43
C VAL A 17 -1.33 -10.28 5.93
N GLU A 18 -1.90 -11.14 6.77
CA GLU A 18 -1.59 -11.19 8.21
C GLU A 18 -0.09 -11.40 8.44
N ALA A 19 0.52 -12.34 7.72
CA ALA A 19 1.95 -12.62 7.81
C ALA A 19 2.81 -11.43 7.38
N GLU A 20 2.43 -10.72 6.30
CA GLU A 20 3.16 -9.54 5.85
C GLU A 20 3.01 -8.37 6.83
N ILE A 21 1.84 -8.18 7.46
CA ILE A 21 1.67 -7.19 8.55
C ILE A 21 2.60 -7.54 9.72
N ALA A 22 2.62 -8.80 10.16
CA ALA A 22 3.42 -9.26 11.31
C ALA A 22 4.94 -9.25 11.05
N ARG A 23 5.36 -9.16 9.78
CA ARG A 23 6.77 -9.17 9.39
C ARG A 23 7.54 -7.91 9.82
N HIS A 24 6.84 -6.79 9.96
CA HIS A 24 7.46 -5.49 10.21
C HIS A 24 7.38 -5.12 11.70
N ASP A 25 8.46 -4.57 12.24
CA ASP A 25 8.45 -3.95 13.56
C ASP A 25 7.85 -2.54 13.47
N TRP A 26 6.53 -2.46 13.40
CA TRP A 26 5.81 -1.19 13.25
C TRP A 26 6.07 -0.21 14.38
N GLU A 27 6.40 -0.69 15.57
CA GLU A 27 6.62 0.16 16.74
C GLU A 27 7.93 0.97 16.62
N SER A 28 8.94 0.46 15.91
CA SER A 28 10.21 1.16 15.67
C SER A 28 10.20 2.09 14.46
N ILE A 29 9.17 2.02 13.60
CA ILE A 29 9.07 2.88 12.42
C ILE A 29 8.39 4.21 12.80
N PRO A 30 9.01 5.38 12.53
CA PRO A 30 8.36 6.66 12.72
C PRO A 30 7.27 6.88 11.66
N CYS A 31 6.09 7.33 12.10
CA CYS A 31 4.96 7.62 11.23
C CYS A 31 4.92 9.10 10.81
N GLY A 32 4.38 9.39 9.62
CA GLY A 32 4.21 10.76 9.12
C GLY A 32 3.43 11.70 10.04
N CYS A 33 2.61 11.15 10.96
CA CYS A 33 1.88 11.94 11.96
C CYS A 33 2.70 12.27 13.22
N GLY A 34 3.99 11.94 13.27
CA GLY A 34 4.88 12.20 14.42
C GLY A 34 4.78 11.21 15.58
N ARG A 35 4.04 10.11 15.41
CA ARG A 35 3.98 8.99 16.37
C ARG A 35 4.74 7.77 15.81
N SER A 36 4.81 6.69 16.57
CA SER A 36 5.17 5.39 16.02
C SER A 36 4.12 4.90 15.01
N ALA A 37 4.54 4.10 14.03
CA ALA A 37 3.68 3.47 13.03
C ALA A 37 2.92 2.24 13.56
N GLY A 38 3.08 1.87 14.84
CA GLY A 38 2.34 0.79 15.47
C GLY A 38 0.82 0.86 15.26
N HIS A 39 0.24 2.07 15.20
CA HIS A 39 -1.19 2.27 14.94
C HIS A 39 -1.63 1.93 13.52
N LEU A 40 -0.71 1.82 12.56
CA LEU A 40 -1.06 1.51 11.17
C LEU A 40 -1.44 0.04 10.97
N GLN A 41 -1.07 -0.84 11.89
CA GLN A 41 -1.47 -2.25 11.83
C GLN A 41 -3.00 -2.39 11.79
N ASP A 42 -3.71 -1.64 12.63
CA ASP A 42 -5.18 -1.65 12.66
C ASP A 42 -5.76 -1.13 11.33
N VAL A 43 -5.19 -0.07 10.76
CA VAL A 43 -5.62 0.50 9.47
C VAL A 43 -5.36 -0.45 8.30
N LEU A 44 -4.21 -1.11 8.28
CA LEU A 44 -3.84 -2.08 7.25
C LEU A 44 -4.68 -3.35 7.36
N TRP A 45 -5.05 -3.73 8.58
CA TRP A 45 -6.01 -4.81 8.82
C TRP A 45 -7.39 -4.47 8.23
N ASP A 46 -7.91 -3.28 8.52
CA ASP A 46 -9.20 -2.83 7.97
C ASP A 46 -9.18 -2.76 6.43
N ALA A 47 -8.06 -2.32 5.86
CA ALA A 47 -7.86 -2.32 4.41
C ALA A 47 -7.87 -3.75 3.84
N ALA A 48 -7.23 -4.70 4.52
CA ALA A 48 -7.20 -6.11 4.15
C ALA A 48 -8.58 -6.79 4.25
N GLU A 49 -9.42 -6.38 5.21
CA GLU A 49 -10.83 -6.80 5.30
C GLU A 49 -11.70 -6.21 4.18
N GLY A 50 -11.17 -5.24 3.44
CA GLY A 50 -11.78 -4.67 2.27
C GLY A 50 -12.51 -3.36 2.51
N HIS A 51 -12.20 -2.62 3.58
CA HIS A 51 -12.77 -1.30 3.84
C HIS A 51 -12.07 -0.22 2.99
N PRO A 52 -12.73 0.38 1.98
CA PRO A 52 -12.07 1.34 1.08
C PRO A 52 -11.53 2.59 1.80
N ALA A 53 -12.24 3.04 2.85
CA ALA A 53 -11.81 4.20 3.64
C ALA A 53 -10.46 3.98 4.35
N ALA A 54 -10.10 2.74 4.67
CA ALA A 54 -8.83 2.42 5.31
C ALA A 54 -7.63 2.66 4.38
N PHE A 55 -7.78 2.41 3.08
CA PHE A 55 -6.75 2.74 2.08
C PHE A 55 -6.50 4.24 2.00
N HIS A 56 -7.56 5.05 2.04
CA HIS A 56 -7.45 6.50 2.06
C HIS A 56 -6.87 7.02 3.38
N ALA A 57 -7.14 6.34 4.50
CA ALA A 57 -6.59 6.69 5.81
C ALA A 57 -5.07 6.49 5.92
N LEU A 58 -4.41 5.87 4.93
CA LEU A 58 -2.95 5.81 4.84
C LEU A 58 -2.33 7.16 4.43
N ALA A 59 -3.11 8.05 3.80
CA ALA A 59 -2.66 9.40 3.47
C ALA A 59 -2.35 10.19 4.75
N GLY A 60 -1.27 10.98 4.73
CA GLY A 60 -0.73 11.68 5.90
C GLY A 60 0.12 10.81 6.82
N HIS A 61 0.02 9.48 6.71
CA HIS A 61 0.81 8.54 7.52
C HIS A 61 1.93 7.88 6.74
N VAL A 62 1.61 7.42 5.53
CA VAL A 62 2.47 6.65 4.64
C VAL A 62 3.00 7.54 3.52
N PHE A 63 2.20 8.51 3.07
CA PHE A 63 2.57 9.48 2.04
C PHE A 63 1.80 10.79 2.23
N THR A 64 2.34 11.87 1.68
CA THR A 64 1.64 13.12 1.36
C THR A 64 1.83 13.39 -0.14
N PRO A 65 1.14 14.38 -0.75
CA PRO A 65 1.41 14.71 -2.15
C PRO A 65 2.88 15.05 -2.44
N ALA A 66 3.57 15.63 -1.46
CA ALA A 66 4.94 16.12 -1.62
C ALA A 66 6.03 15.09 -1.26
N ARG A 67 5.74 14.03 -0.49
CA ARG A 67 6.77 13.07 -0.07
C ARG A 67 6.23 11.74 0.45
N LEU A 68 7.07 10.71 0.41
CA LEU A 68 6.87 9.47 1.15
C LEU A 68 7.26 9.62 2.62
N GLN A 69 6.63 8.83 3.48
CA GLN A 69 6.97 8.75 4.90
C GLN A 69 7.66 7.41 5.18
N PRO A 70 8.43 7.29 6.28
CA PRO A 70 9.17 6.07 6.58
C PRO A 70 8.37 4.75 6.57
N PRO A 71 7.05 4.69 6.89
CA PRO A 71 6.27 3.46 6.79
C PRO A 71 5.93 3.01 5.35
N ALA A 72 6.22 3.83 4.33
CA ALA A 72 5.82 3.56 2.95
C ALA A 72 6.24 2.21 2.40
N PRO A 73 7.51 1.76 2.54
CA PRO A 73 7.91 0.45 2.03
C PRO A 73 7.17 -0.71 2.69
N ALA A 74 7.00 -0.69 4.01
CA ALA A 74 6.28 -1.73 4.75
C ALA A 74 4.80 -1.77 4.36
N ALA A 75 4.17 -0.61 4.25
CA ALA A 75 2.78 -0.51 3.79
C ALA A 75 2.62 -1.01 2.35
N CYS A 76 3.55 -0.68 1.44
CA CYS A 76 3.57 -1.23 0.08
C CYS A 76 3.61 -2.76 0.08
N GLY A 77 4.46 -3.38 0.89
CA GLY A 77 4.51 -4.84 1.03
C GLY A 77 3.14 -5.43 1.37
N VAL A 78 2.47 -4.85 2.38
CA VAL A 78 1.11 -5.27 2.78
C VAL A 78 0.08 -5.04 1.68
N LEU A 79 0.07 -3.88 1.03
CA LEU A 79 -0.85 -3.58 -0.07
C LEU A 79 -0.66 -4.54 -1.25
N MET A 80 0.58 -4.95 -1.54
CA MET A 80 0.86 -5.94 -2.58
C MET A 80 0.42 -7.35 -2.17
N ALA A 81 0.50 -7.70 -0.88
CA ALA A 81 -0.10 -8.94 -0.36
C ALA A 81 -1.63 -8.93 -0.51
N VAL A 82 -2.29 -7.80 -0.22
CA VAL A 82 -3.74 -7.64 -0.43
C VAL A 82 -4.09 -7.80 -1.91
N TRP A 83 -3.33 -7.15 -2.81
CA TRP A 83 -3.53 -7.29 -4.25
C TRP A 83 -3.36 -8.74 -4.72
N ALA A 84 -2.30 -9.42 -4.27
CA ALA A 84 -2.02 -10.81 -4.62
C ALA A 84 -3.13 -11.78 -4.13
N ALA A 85 -3.78 -11.46 -3.02
CA ALA A 85 -4.93 -12.22 -2.53
C ALA A 85 -6.22 -11.99 -3.36
N GLY A 86 -6.22 -11.02 -4.27
CA GLY A 86 -7.31 -10.76 -5.20
C GLY A 86 -8.53 -10.11 -4.54
N PRO A 87 -8.50 -8.79 -4.26
CA PRO A 87 -9.61 -8.10 -3.60
C PRO A 87 -10.89 -8.25 -4.43
N PRO A 88 -11.96 -8.87 -3.88
CA PRO A 88 -13.11 -9.31 -4.67
C PRO A 88 -14.07 -8.16 -5.00
N ARG A 89 -14.07 -7.08 -4.22
CA ARG A 89 -14.93 -5.92 -4.41
C ARG A 89 -14.23 -4.85 -5.26
N GLU A 90 -14.93 -4.35 -6.27
CA GLU A 90 -14.44 -3.31 -7.18
C GLU A 90 -13.99 -2.06 -6.41
N THR A 91 -14.80 -1.56 -5.48
CA THR A 91 -14.46 -0.37 -4.68
C THR A 91 -13.20 -0.54 -3.82
N THR A 92 -12.95 -1.75 -3.30
CA THR A 92 -11.72 -2.08 -2.56
C THR A 92 -10.52 -2.08 -3.51
N ARG A 93 -10.69 -2.66 -4.71
CA ARG A 93 -9.64 -2.70 -5.73
C ARG A 93 -9.28 -1.29 -6.20
N GLU A 94 -10.27 -0.44 -6.43
CA GLU A 94 -10.07 0.95 -6.82
C GLU A 94 -9.33 1.73 -5.74
N ALA A 95 -9.74 1.60 -4.48
CA ALA A 95 -9.07 2.28 -3.37
C ALA A 95 -7.61 1.82 -3.23
N LEU A 96 -7.34 0.51 -3.37
CA LEU A 96 -5.98 -0.03 -3.39
C LEU A 96 -5.15 0.56 -4.53
N LEU A 97 -5.65 0.50 -5.77
CA LEU A 97 -4.93 0.99 -6.94
C LEU A 97 -4.71 2.51 -6.88
N TRP A 98 -5.69 3.26 -6.39
CA TRP A 98 -5.53 4.69 -6.12
C TRP A 98 -4.40 4.93 -5.11
N THR A 99 -4.34 4.16 -4.02
CA THR A 99 -3.28 4.29 -3.02
C THR A 99 -1.91 3.97 -3.61
N LEU A 100 -1.79 2.92 -4.44
CA LEU A 100 -0.53 2.60 -5.13
C LEU A 100 -0.12 3.71 -6.09
N LEU A 101 -1.07 4.28 -6.84
CA LEU A 101 -0.81 5.41 -7.73
C LEU A 101 -0.34 6.64 -6.94
N ALA A 102 -0.96 6.93 -5.80
CA ALA A 102 -0.57 8.05 -4.94
C ALA A 102 0.84 7.88 -4.36
N LEU A 103 1.20 6.65 -3.94
CA LEU A 103 2.56 6.31 -3.48
C LEU A 103 3.61 6.47 -4.58
N LEU A 104 3.28 6.09 -5.81
CA LEU A 104 4.21 6.20 -6.95
C LEU A 104 4.25 7.60 -7.56
N GLY A 105 3.23 8.43 -7.31
CA GLY A 105 3.12 9.78 -7.81
C GLY A 105 3.60 10.86 -6.84
N THR A 106 4.13 10.50 -5.66
CA THR A 106 4.73 11.48 -4.74
C THR A 106 5.94 12.14 -5.40
N GLU A 107 6.06 13.44 -5.22
CA GLU A 107 7.26 14.17 -5.66
C GLU A 107 8.50 13.57 -4.96
N ASP A 108 9.55 13.29 -5.74
CA ASP A 108 10.88 12.97 -5.22
C ASP A 108 11.63 14.29 -5.06
N ASP A 109 11.89 14.70 -3.83
CA ASP A 109 12.66 15.92 -3.55
C ASP A 109 14.16 15.76 -3.83
N GLY A 110 14.59 14.57 -4.26
CA GLY A 110 15.97 14.22 -4.58
C GLY A 110 16.83 13.92 -3.35
N GLY A 111 16.24 13.90 -2.15
CA GLY A 111 16.91 13.46 -0.92
C GLY A 111 17.23 11.96 -0.98
N SER A 112 18.45 11.57 -0.64
CA SER A 112 18.88 10.16 -0.70
C SER A 112 18.03 9.21 0.17
N HIS A 113 17.42 9.73 1.24
CA HIS A 113 16.47 9.00 2.07
C HIS A 113 15.14 8.76 1.34
N GLU A 114 14.54 9.80 0.77
CA GLU A 114 13.25 9.72 0.07
C GLU A 114 13.36 8.91 -1.23
N ALA A 115 14.44 9.11 -1.99
CA ALA A 115 14.80 8.26 -3.13
C ALA A 115 14.93 6.77 -2.73
N GLY A 116 15.45 6.51 -1.52
CA GLY A 116 15.51 5.17 -0.94
C GLY A 116 14.14 4.58 -0.61
N LEU A 117 13.19 5.38 -0.11
CA LEU A 117 11.82 4.95 0.16
C LEU A 117 11.07 4.66 -1.14
N TYR A 118 11.17 5.57 -2.12
CA TYR A 118 10.54 5.40 -3.42
C TYR A 118 11.01 4.13 -4.12
N GLY A 119 12.34 3.93 -4.20
CA GLY A 119 12.92 2.75 -4.83
C GLY A 119 12.42 1.43 -4.22
N GLN A 120 12.27 1.39 -2.90
CA GLN A 120 11.71 0.22 -2.20
C GLN A 120 10.22 0.01 -2.49
N CYS A 121 9.42 1.09 -2.45
CA CYS A 121 7.99 1.02 -2.79
C CYS A 121 7.79 0.53 -4.24
N ALA A 122 8.49 1.14 -5.20
CA ALA A 122 8.44 0.74 -6.60
C ALA A 122 8.90 -0.71 -6.80
N ALA A 123 9.93 -1.16 -6.07
CA ALA A 123 10.38 -2.55 -6.13
C ALA A 123 9.28 -3.53 -5.68
N PHE A 124 8.56 -3.25 -4.57
CA PHE A 124 7.42 -4.06 -4.15
C PHE A 124 6.33 -4.11 -5.22
N ILE A 125 5.92 -2.96 -5.75
CA ILE A 125 4.80 -2.88 -6.70
C ILE A 125 5.16 -3.56 -8.03
N ARG A 126 6.42 -3.46 -8.48
CA ARG A 126 6.92 -4.14 -9.68
C ARG A 126 6.77 -5.66 -9.63
N THR A 127 6.78 -6.28 -8.44
CA THR A 127 6.57 -7.73 -8.32
C THR A 127 5.21 -8.18 -8.88
N ALA A 128 4.21 -7.29 -8.90
CA ALA A 128 2.88 -7.57 -9.43
C ALA A 128 2.63 -6.99 -10.83
N LEU A 129 3.64 -6.42 -11.49
CA LEU A 129 3.50 -5.74 -12.79
C LEU A 129 2.74 -6.57 -13.85
N PRO A 130 2.95 -7.90 -13.99
CA PRO A 130 2.17 -8.70 -14.93
C PRO A 130 0.66 -8.72 -14.64
N THR A 131 0.26 -8.74 -13.36
CA THR A 131 -1.15 -8.72 -12.96
C THR A 131 -1.77 -7.34 -13.10
N LEU A 132 -1.03 -6.27 -12.79
CA LEU A 132 -1.47 -4.89 -12.95
C LEU A 132 -1.68 -4.54 -14.44
N ARG A 133 -0.80 -5.02 -15.33
CA ARG A 133 -0.97 -4.90 -16.78
C ARG A 133 -2.24 -5.60 -17.28
N ARG A 134 -2.56 -6.77 -16.73
CA ARG A 134 -3.81 -7.47 -17.07
C ARG A 134 -5.03 -6.67 -16.61
N GLU A 135 -5.01 -6.12 -15.39
CA GLU A 135 -6.12 -5.29 -14.90
C GLU A 135 -6.33 -4.06 -15.79
N ALA A 136 -5.25 -3.35 -16.15
CA ALA A 136 -5.30 -2.19 -17.04
C ALA A 136 -5.89 -2.54 -18.43
N ALA A 137 -5.60 -3.74 -18.94
CA ALA A 137 -6.10 -4.22 -20.24
C ALA A 137 -7.54 -4.76 -20.19
N TYR A 138 -8.01 -5.25 -19.04
CA TYR A 138 -9.30 -5.92 -18.92
C TYR A 138 -10.49 -4.96 -19.07
N ALA A 139 -10.41 -3.77 -18.49
CA ALA A 139 -11.51 -2.79 -18.49
C ALA A 139 -11.03 -1.39 -18.89
N PRO A 140 -10.57 -1.19 -20.15
CA PRO A 140 -10.12 0.11 -20.61
C PRO A 140 -11.26 1.13 -20.55
N GLY A 141 -11.02 2.27 -19.88
CA GLY A 141 -12.02 3.33 -19.69
C GLY A 141 -12.80 3.27 -18.37
N SER A 142 -12.62 2.22 -17.56
CA SER A 142 -13.09 2.18 -16.17
C SER A 142 -12.15 2.96 -15.24
N VAL A 143 -12.64 3.33 -14.05
CA VAL A 143 -11.82 3.96 -12.99
C VAL A 143 -10.73 3.01 -12.52
N THR A 144 -11.09 1.75 -12.22
CA THR A 144 -10.14 0.67 -11.92
C THR A 144 -9.04 0.55 -12.98
N GLY A 145 -9.42 0.48 -14.26
CA GLY A 145 -8.47 0.38 -15.38
C GLY A 145 -7.59 1.62 -15.52
N ALA A 146 -8.11 2.82 -15.27
CA ALA A 146 -7.34 4.06 -15.29
C ALA A 146 -6.27 4.09 -14.19
N TYR A 147 -6.60 3.69 -12.95
CA TYR A 147 -5.60 3.61 -11.88
C TYR A 147 -4.55 2.54 -12.14
N ALA A 148 -4.96 1.34 -12.58
CA ALA A 148 -4.00 0.28 -12.93
C ALA A 148 -3.05 0.74 -14.05
N LYS A 149 -3.58 1.42 -15.08
CA LYS A 149 -2.79 2.00 -16.17
C LYS A 149 -1.78 3.03 -15.65
N GLY A 150 -2.20 3.97 -14.81
CA GLY A 150 -1.31 4.99 -14.25
C GLY A 150 -0.16 4.38 -13.43
N VAL A 151 -0.44 3.35 -12.62
CA VAL A 151 0.59 2.61 -11.89
C VAL A 151 1.60 1.98 -12.84
N VAL A 152 1.13 1.30 -13.89
CA VAL A 152 2.00 0.67 -14.90
C VAL A 152 2.86 1.70 -15.63
N GLU A 153 2.27 2.82 -16.06
CA GLU A 153 2.98 3.88 -16.78
C GLU A 153 4.12 4.47 -15.96
N ILE A 154 3.89 4.77 -14.67
CA ILE A 154 4.96 5.27 -13.79
C ILE A 154 6.09 4.24 -13.66
N LEU A 155 5.76 2.97 -13.45
CA LEU A 155 6.78 1.93 -13.26
C LEU A 155 7.62 1.67 -14.51
N ASP A 156 7.03 1.80 -15.70
CA ASP A 156 7.68 1.64 -17.00
C ASP A 156 8.54 2.87 -17.38
N LEU A 157 8.20 4.07 -16.91
CA LEU A 157 9.03 5.28 -17.10
C LEU A 157 10.34 5.22 -16.29
N CYS A 158 10.34 4.51 -15.18
CA CYS A 158 11.49 4.38 -14.27
C CYS A 158 12.27 3.07 -14.44
N ALA A 159 12.10 2.36 -15.56
CA ALA A 159 12.70 1.06 -15.85
C ALA A 159 14.03 1.14 -16.64
#